data_AF-A0A436CYF0-F1
#
_entry.id   AF-A0A436CYF0-F1
#
_cell.length_a   1.000
_cell.length_b   1.000
_cell.length_c   1.000
_cell.angle_alpha   90.00
_cell.angle_beta   90.00
_cell.angle_gamma   90.00
#
_symmetry.space_group_name_H-M   'P 1'
#
loop_
_entity.id
_entity.type
_entity.pdbx_description
1 polymer ?
#
loop_
_entity_poly.entity_id
_entity_poly.type
_entity_poly.pdbx_seq_one_letter_code
_entity_poly.pdbx_strand_id
1 'polypeptide(L)'
;MKKTVLMATMFVAMLFGASGQGWAASLVANIDVSSQTMTVRYGASVYRWSVSTARTGYFTPRGTYRPQRTARMWYSRKYHMSPMPYSVFFHGGYAIHGTGAVRQLGRPASHGCVRLHTANAATFYSMVREVGFGNTRIVVTN
;
A
#
# COMPACT_ATOMS: atom_id res chain seq x y z
N MET A 1 -1.50 -47.38 60.38
CA MET A 1 -0.41 -46.60 59.75
C MET A 1 -0.59 -46.71 58.24
N LYS A 2 -0.69 -45.55 57.57
CA LYS A 2 -0.42 -45.19 56.15
C LYS A 2 -0.11 -46.37 55.20
N LYS A 3 -0.65 -46.47 53.98
CA LYS A 3 -0.48 -45.50 52.88
C LYS A 3 -1.52 -45.73 51.77
N THR A 4 -2.13 -44.64 51.34
CA THR A 4 -2.79 -44.45 50.04
C THR A 4 -1.75 -44.49 48.91
N VAL A 5 -2.09 -45.05 47.75
CA VAL A 5 -1.39 -44.77 46.49
C VAL A 5 -2.44 -44.45 45.43
N LEU A 6 -2.38 -43.20 44.97
CA LEU A 6 -3.18 -42.62 43.91
C LEU A 6 -2.88 -43.31 42.57
N MET A 7 -3.93 -43.64 41.83
CA MET A 7 -3.84 -43.83 40.38
C MET A 7 -4.20 -42.49 39.72
N ALA A 8 -3.18 -41.73 39.33
CA ALA A 8 -3.35 -40.54 38.50
C ALA A 8 -3.40 -40.99 37.03
N THR A 9 -4.60 -41.02 36.44
CA THR A 9 -4.78 -41.19 34.99
C THR A 9 -4.35 -39.90 34.30
N MET A 10 -3.17 -39.94 33.71
CA MET A 10 -2.57 -38.83 32.97
C MET A 10 -3.28 -38.70 31.61
N PHE A 11 -4.23 -37.78 31.50
CA PHE A 11 -4.87 -37.39 30.24
C PHE A 11 -3.87 -36.52 29.47
N VAL A 12 -3.06 -37.13 28.60
CA VAL A 12 -2.20 -36.39 27.65
C VAL A 12 -3.10 -35.84 26.55
N ALA A 13 -3.60 -34.62 26.75
CA ALA A 13 -4.28 -33.88 25.69
C ALA A 13 -3.23 -33.51 24.62
N MET A 14 -3.27 -34.21 23.49
CA MET A 14 -2.57 -33.83 22.27
C MET A 14 -3.02 -32.42 21.88
N LEU A 15 -2.17 -31.43 22.14
CA LEU A 15 -2.25 -30.12 21.51
C LEU A 15 -1.94 -30.32 20.03
N PHE A 16 -2.96 -30.63 19.24
CA PHE A 16 -2.96 -30.35 17.81
C PHE A 16 -2.82 -28.84 17.67
N GLY A 17 -1.57 -28.39 17.54
CA GLY A 17 -1.26 -27.06 17.07
C GLY A 17 -1.89 -26.92 15.70
N ALA A 18 -3.06 -26.30 15.65
CA ALA A 18 -3.55 -25.67 14.45
C ALA A 18 -2.50 -24.63 14.08
N SER A 19 -1.59 -25.00 13.18
CA SER A 19 -0.77 -24.05 12.46
C SER A 19 -1.75 -23.13 11.74
N GLY A 20 -2.08 -22.01 12.38
CA GLY A 20 -2.83 -20.95 11.74
C GLY A 20 -2.01 -20.56 10.51
N GLN A 21 -2.53 -20.87 9.33
CA GLN A 21 -1.96 -20.39 8.08
C GLN A 21 -1.89 -18.86 8.22
N GLY A 22 -0.71 -18.33 8.51
CA GLY A 22 -0.48 -16.90 8.55
C GLY A 22 -0.58 -16.40 7.12
N TRP A 23 -1.78 -16.07 6.67
CA TRP A 23 -1.96 -15.36 5.41
C TRP A 23 -1.28 -14.01 5.58
N ALA A 24 -0.08 -13.86 5.00
CA ALA A 24 0.56 -12.55 4.96
C ALA A 24 -0.41 -11.58 4.29
N ALA A 25 -0.72 -10.47 4.98
CA ALA A 25 -1.68 -9.50 4.47
C ALA A 25 -1.21 -8.99 3.10
N SER A 26 -2.11 -9.03 2.11
CA SER A 26 -1.85 -8.46 0.79
C SER A 26 -2.37 -7.03 0.71
N LEU A 27 -1.65 -6.18 -0.03
CA LEU A 27 -2.02 -4.79 -0.28
C LEU A 27 -2.23 -4.59 -1.78
N VAL A 28 -3.43 -4.20 -2.18
CA VAL A 28 -3.75 -3.93 -3.58
C VAL A 28 -4.26 -2.51 -3.74
N ALA A 29 -3.53 -1.71 -4.52
CA ALA A 29 -3.88 -0.36 -4.92
C ALA A 29 -4.35 -0.37 -6.38
N ASN A 30 -5.65 -0.18 -6.60
CA ASN A 30 -6.22 0.01 -7.94
C ASN A 30 -6.42 1.50 -8.20
N ILE A 31 -5.77 2.03 -9.23
CA ILE A 31 -5.81 3.43 -9.63
C ILE A 31 -6.55 3.51 -10.95
N ASP A 32 -7.75 4.07 -10.89
CA ASP A 32 -8.55 4.42 -12.06
C ASP A 32 -8.24 5.89 -12.40
N VAL A 33 -7.77 6.10 -13.63
CA VAL A 33 -7.40 7.44 -14.08
C VAL A 33 -8.53 8.17 -14.79
N SER A 34 -9.56 7.51 -15.30
CA SER A 34 -10.73 8.25 -15.79
C SER A 34 -11.50 8.84 -14.62
N SER A 35 -11.68 8.06 -13.55
CA SER A 35 -12.39 8.47 -12.33
C SER A 35 -11.51 9.20 -11.32
N GLN A 36 -10.19 9.32 -11.58
CA GLN A 36 -9.21 9.92 -10.68
C GLN A 36 -9.33 9.41 -9.24
N THR A 37 -9.45 8.09 -9.09
CA THR A 37 -9.65 7.44 -7.80
C THR A 37 -8.64 6.32 -7.60
N MET A 38 -8.09 6.22 -6.39
CA MET A 38 -7.33 5.08 -5.92
C MET A 38 -8.13 4.31 -4.87
N THR A 39 -8.42 3.05 -5.17
CA THR A 39 -9.03 2.11 -4.23
C THR A 39 -7.96 1.20 -3.66
N VAL A 40 -7.78 1.23 -2.34
CA VAL A 40 -6.78 0.42 -1.63
C VAL A 40 -7.47 -0.65 -0.82
N ARG A 41 -7.10 -1.91 -1.04
CA ARG A 41 -7.54 -3.06 -0.26
C ARG A 41 -6.38 -3.55 0.58
N TYR A 42 -6.57 -3.62 1.89
CA TYR A 42 -5.59 -4.07 2.86
C TYR A 42 -6.26 -4.99 3.88
N GLY A 43 -6.06 -6.31 3.75
CA GLY A 43 -6.86 -7.28 4.50
C GLY A 43 -8.36 -7.08 4.27
N ALA A 44 -9.13 -6.90 5.35
CA ALA A 44 -10.57 -6.61 5.28
C ALA A 44 -10.88 -5.11 5.03
N SER A 45 -9.89 -4.23 5.13
CA SER A 45 -10.10 -2.79 4.98
C SER A 45 -10.09 -2.35 3.52
N VAL A 46 -11.00 -1.44 3.17
CA VAL A 46 -11.07 -0.81 1.85
C VAL A 46 -11.08 0.71 2.00
N TYR A 47 -10.15 1.38 1.31
CA TYR A 47 -10.06 2.82 1.25
C TYR A 47 -10.34 3.30 -0.17
N ARG A 48 -11.02 4.43 -0.33
CA ARG A 48 -11.17 5.13 -1.62
C ARG A 48 -10.69 6.57 -1.47
N TRP A 49 -9.74 6.96 -2.29
CA TRP A 49 -9.12 8.28 -2.23
C TRP A 49 -9.09 8.93 -3.61
N SER A 50 -9.41 10.23 -3.65
CA SER A 50 -9.18 11.03 -4.85
C SER A 50 -7.68 11.15 -5.12
N VAL A 51 -7.29 10.96 -6.38
CA VAL A 51 -5.92 11.15 -6.86
C VAL A 51 -5.85 12.28 -7.87
N SER A 52 -4.63 12.70 -8.20
CA SER A 52 -4.36 13.51 -9.38
C SER A 52 -3.23 12.87 -10.20
N THR A 53 -3.56 12.38 -11.39
CA THR A 53 -2.61 11.74 -12.31
C THR A 53 -2.23 12.66 -13.47
N ALA A 54 -1.57 12.13 -14.50
CA ALA A 54 -1.04 12.92 -15.60
C ALA A 54 -2.09 13.78 -16.31
N ARG A 55 -1.81 15.09 -16.45
CA ARG A 55 -2.58 15.99 -17.31
C ARG A 55 -2.30 15.74 -18.79
N THR A 56 -3.10 16.34 -19.66
CA THR A 56 -2.89 16.35 -21.12
C THR A 56 -1.45 16.70 -21.47
N GLY A 57 -0.85 15.94 -22.40
CA GLY A 57 0.57 16.05 -22.77
C GLY A 57 1.53 15.24 -21.89
N TYR A 58 1.03 14.60 -20.83
CA TYR A 58 1.78 13.67 -19.98
C TYR A 58 1.03 12.34 -19.88
N PHE A 59 1.72 11.32 -19.37
CA PHE A 59 1.16 9.97 -19.26
C PHE A 59 1.44 9.34 -17.89
N THR A 60 0.44 8.67 -17.34
CA THR A 60 0.57 7.78 -16.19
C THR A 60 0.50 6.33 -16.69
N PRO A 61 1.59 5.54 -16.55
CA PRO A 61 1.70 4.24 -17.21
C PRO A 61 0.68 3.23 -16.69
N ARG A 62 -0.08 2.66 -17.61
CA ARG A 62 -1.08 1.61 -17.34
C ARG A 62 -0.41 0.28 -17.09
N GLY A 63 -1.11 -0.60 -16.39
CA GLY A 63 -0.67 -1.96 -16.14
C GLY A 63 -0.50 -2.26 -14.67
N THR A 64 0.29 -3.28 -14.39
CA THR A 64 0.32 -3.92 -13.07
C THR A 64 1.76 -3.99 -12.58
N TYR A 65 2.01 -3.37 -11.43
CA TYR A 65 3.34 -3.06 -10.90
C TYR A 65 3.50 -3.54 -9.47
N ARG A 66 4.76 -3.64 -9.04
CA ARG A 66 5.14 -3.75 -7.63
C ARG A 66 5.91 -2.49 -7.22
N PRO A 67 5.88 -2.10 -5.94
CA PRO A 67 6.80 -1.10 -5.43
C PRO A 67 8.25 -1.51 -5.70
N GLN A 68 9.06 -0.53 -6.11
CA GLN A 68 10.49 -0.68 -6.37
C GLN A 68 11.32 -0.05 -5.24
N ARG A 69 10.82 1.04 -4.68
CA ARG A 69 11.49 1.82 -3.62
C ARG A 69 10.47 2.67 -2.88
N THR A 70 10.74 2.90 -1.61
CA THR A 70 10.02 3.89 -0.81
C THR A 70 10.97 4.99 -0.33
N ALA A 71 10.46 6.21 -0.19
CA ALA A 71 11.17 7.32 0.42
C ALA A 71 10.19 8.20 1.20
N ARG A 72 10.43 8.40 2.50
CA ARG A 72 9.56 9.25 3.34
C ARG A 72 9.50 10.68 2.84
N MET A 73 10.60 11.19 2.30
CA MET A 73 10.65 12.44 1.55
C MET A 73 11.51 12.22 0.31
N TRP A 74 11.05 12.73 -0.82
CA TRP A 74 11.81 12.75 -2.07
C TRP A 74 11.68 14.11 -2.73
N TYR A 75 12.75 14.60 -3.35
CA TYR A 75 12.75 15.84 -4.11
C TYR A 75 13.05 15.52 -5.57
N SER A 76 12.11 15.82 -6.47
CA SER A 76 12.28 15.51 -7.88
C SER A 76 13.15 16.54 -8.58
N ARG A 77 14.39 16.16 -8.92
CA ARG A 77 15.30 17.00 -9.72
C ARG A 77 14.71 17.38 -11.08
N LYS A 78 14.00 16.45 -11.73
CA LYS A 78 13.32 16.68 -13.01
C LYS A 78 12.24 17.77 -12.93
N TYR A 79 11.66 17.97 -11.74
CA TYR A 79 10.60 18.94 -11.51
C TYR A 79 11.04 19.98 -10.48
N HIS A 80 12.19 20.60 -10.68
CA HIS A 80 12.68 21.74 -9.87
C HIS A 80 12.66 21.49 -8.36
N MET A 81 13.12 20.31 -7.93
CA MET A 81 13.12 19.89 -6.52
C MET A 81 11.73 19.89 -5.88
N SER A 82 10.67 19.63 -6.67
CA SER A 82 9.31 19.50 -6.13
C SER A 82 9.25 18.42 -5.03
N PRO A 83 8.67 18.73 -3.86
CA PRO A 83 8.58 17.77 -2.76
C PRO A 83 7.56 16.68 -3.06
N MET A 84 7.93 15.44 -2.76
CA MET A 84 7.14 14.22 -2.93
C MET A 84 7.15 13.43 -1.62
N PRO A 85 6.42 13.87 -0.59
CA PRO A 85 6.34 13.17 0.69
C PRO A 85 5.72 11.78 0.52
N TYR A 86 6.20 10.82 1.31
CA TYR A 86 5.70 9.44 1.37
C TYR A 86 5.65 8.76 0.00
N SER A 87 6.75 8.88 -0.76
CA SER A 87 6.85 8.36 -2.11
C SER A 87 6.99 6.83 -2.12
N VAL A 88 6.15 6.19 -2.93
CA VAL A 88 6.24 4.77 -3.32
C VAL A 88 6.46 4.72 -4.82
N PHE A 89 7.70 4.48 -5.24
CA PHE A 89 8.07 4.34 -6.66
C PHE A 89 7.67 2.96 -7.16
N PHE A 90 7.09 2.87 -8.36
CA PHE A 90 6.56 1.60 -8.90
C PHE A 90 6.99 1.30 -10.33
N HIS A 91 7.48 2.29 -11.08
CA HIS A 91 7.96 2.10 -12.45
C HIS A 91 8.86 3.26 -12.86
N GLY A 92 10.12 3.05 -13.28
CA GLY A 92 10.91 4.06 -14.01
C GLY A 92 10.95 5.51 -13.46
N GLY A 93 10.75 5.73 -12.16
CA GLY A 93 10.64 7.05 -11.53
C GLY A 93 9.20 7.57 -11.31
N TYR A 94 8.18 6.90 -11.84
CA TYR A 94 6.77 7.10 -11.48
C TYR A 94 6.51 6.61 -10.05
N ALA A 95 5.80 7.44 -9.29
CA ALA A 95 5.51 7.19 -7.89
C ALA A 95 4.07 7.55 -7.51
N ILE A 96 3.60 6.91 -6.45
CA ILE A 96 2.45 7.35 -5.65
C ILE A 96 3.04 8.19 -4.51
N HIS A 97 2.59 9.43 -4.34
CA HIS A 97 3.14 10.33 -3.31
C HIS A 97 2.14 11.40 -2.86
N GLY A 98 2.40 12.02 -1.72
CA GLY A 98 1.61 13.14 -1.20
C GLY A 98 1.83 14.43 -1.99
N THR A 99 0.87 15.34 -1.98
CA THR A 99 0.98 16.65 -2.62
C THR A 99 0.42 17.78 -1.76
N GLY A 100 1.03 18.97 -1.87
CA GLY A 100 0.44 20.22 -1.36
C GLY A 100 -0.63 20.79 -2.30
N ALA A 101 -0.71 20.33 -3.55
CA ALA A 101 -1.69 20.80 -4.52
C ALA A 101 -3.07 20.13 -4.32
N VAL A 102 -3.60 20.16 -3.10
CA VAL A 102 -4.81 19.43 -2.68
C VAL A 102 -6.03 19.77 -3.54
N ARG A 103 -6.16 21.04 -3.96
CA ARG A 103 -7.23 21.50 -4.86
C ARG A 103 -7.25 20.82 -6.23
N GLN A 104 -6.19 20.09 -6.59
CA GLN A 104 -6.05 19.38 -7.87
C GLN A 104 -6.46 17.90 -7.77
N LEU A 105 -6.71 17.37 -6.57
CA LEU A 105 -7.16 15.98 -6.40
C LEU A 105 -8.57 15.81 -7.00
N GLY A 106 -8.81 14.66 -7.63
CA GLY A 106 -10.03 14.36 -8.39
C GLY A 106 -9.97 14.79 -9.86
N ARG A 107 -8.85 15.35 -10.32
CA ARG A 107 -8.63 15.71 -11.73
C ARG A 107 -7.17 15.53 -12.16
N PRO A 108 -6.91 15.28 -13.47
CA PRO A 108 -5.55 15.13 -13.95
C PRO A 108 -4.78 16.47 -13.93
N ALA A 109 -3.66 16.52 -13.19
CA ALA A 109 -2.85 17.74 -13.05
C ALA A 109 -1.34 17.45 -12.87
N SER A 110 -0.95 16.17 -12.86
CA SER A 110 0.44 15.75 -12.64
C SER A 110 1.22 15.61 -13.95
N HIS A 111 2.52 15.34 -13.82
CA HIS A 111 3.39 15.00 -14.95
C HIS A 111 3.60 13.49 -15.12
N GLY A 112 2.76 12.66 -14.50
CA GLY A 112 2.86 11.20 -14.57
C GLY A 112 2.60 10.51 -13.24
N CYS A 113 3.17 11.02 -12.15
CA CYS A 113 2.99 10.45 -10.82
C CYS A 113 1.52 10.49 -10.37
N VAL A 114 1.16 9.60 -9.44
CA VAL A 114 -0.16 9.55 -8.82
C VAL A 114 -0.10 10.33 -7.52
N ARG A 115 -0.68 11.52 -7.50
CA ARG A 115 -0.69 12.38 -6.32
C ARG A 115 -1.86 12.02 -5.42
N LEU A 116 -1.60 11.97 -4.11
CA LEU A 116 -2.58 11.77 -3.05
C LEU A 116 -2.58 12.97 -2.10
N HIS A 117 -3.65 13.11 -1.33
CA HIS A 117 -3.59 13.88 -0.10
C HIS A 117 -2.46 13.34 0.79
N THR A 118 -1.64 14.20 1.39
CA THR A 118 -0.42 13.78 2.10
C THR A 118 -0.70 12.78 3.23
N ALA A 119 -1.81 12.92 3.95
CA ALA A 119 -2.22 11.94 4.96
C ALA A 119 -2.46 10.54 4.36
N ASN A 120 -3.19 10.45 3.24
CA ASN A 120 -3.46 9.18 2.55
C ASN A 120 -2.18 8.57 1.98
N ALA A 121 -1.26 9.40 1.48
CA ALA A 121 0.06 8.95 1.03
C ALA A 121 0.87 8.36 2.19
N ALA A 122 0.83 8.98 3.37
CA ALA A 122 1.48 8.46 4.58
C ALA A 122 0.90 7.10 4.99
N THR A 123 -0.44 6.97 5.00
CA THR A 123 -1.11 5.70 5.28
C THR A 123 -0.71 4.62 4.27
N PHE A 124 -0.76 4.92 2.97
CA PHE A 124 -0.35 3.98 1.93
C PHE A 124 1.11 3.56 2.06
N TYR A 125 2.00 4.52 2.27
CA TYR A 125 3.43 4.27 2.48
C TYR A 125 3.68 3.33 3.67
N SER A 126 2.98 3.54 4.79
CA SER A 126 3.09 2.67 5.95
C SER A 126 2.60 1.25 5.65
N MET A 127 1.43 1.11 5.02
CA MET A 127 0.91 -0.21 4.61
C MET A 127 1.90 -0.95 3.70
N VAL A 128 2.49 -0.26 2.70
CA VAL A 128 3.49 -0.85 1.80
C VAL A 128 4.73 -1.35 2.56
N ARG A 129 5.19 -0.58 3.57
CA ARG A 129 6.33 -0.98 4.40
C ARG A 129 6.01 -2.15 5.33
N GLU A 130 4.77 -2.22 5.81
CA GLU A 130 4.29 -3.28 6.70
C GLU A 130 4.15 -4.61 5.95
N VAL A 131 3.49 -4.62 4.78
CA VAL A 131 3.30 -5.86 4.00
C VAL A 131 4.51 -6.27 3.17
N GLY A 132 5.39 -5.32 2.87
CA GLY A 132 6.51 -5.49 1.96
C GLY A 132 6.14 -5.39 0.46
N PHE A 133 7.17 -5.18 -0.36
CA PHE A 133 7.00 -4.92 -1.80
C PHE A 133 6.48 -6.14 -2.57
N GLY A 134 6.85 -7.36 -2.14
CA GLY A 134 6.41 -8.61 -2.78
C GLY A 134 4.91 -8.85 -2.69
N ASN A 135 4.30 -8.44 -1.58
CA ASN A 135 2.87 -8.59 -1.27
C ASN A 135 2.03 -7.35 -1.63
N THR A 136 2.68 -6.32 -2.18
CA THR A 136 1.99 -5.12 -2.66
C THR A 136 1.79 -5.20 -4.17
N ARG A 137 0.56 -4.91 -4.62
CA ARG A 137 0.25 -4.70 -6.03
C ARG A 137 -0.30 -3.30 -6.29
N ILE A 138 0.23 -2.66 -7.32
CA ILE A 138 -0.26 -1.39 -7.85
C ILE A 138 -0.79 -1.67 -9.25
N VAL A 139 -2.08 -1.43 -9.47
CA VAL A 139 -2.76 -1.63 -10.75
C VAL A 139 -3.24 -0.27 -11.22
N VAL A 140 -2.87 0.11 -12.44
CA VAL A 140 -3.27 1.39 -13.04
C VAL A 140 -4.10 1.11 -14.29
N THR A 141 -5.36 1.52 -14.26
CA THR A 141 -6.32 1.37 -15.35
C THR A 141 -6.78 2.73 -15.88
N ASN A 142 -7.61 2.68 -16.91
CA ASN A 142 -8.54 3.76 -17.20
C ASN A 142 -9.80 3.60 -16.36
#